data_AF-E2ZBL5-F1
#
_entry.id   AF-E2ZBL5-F1
#
_cell.length_a   1.000
_cell.length_b   1.000
_cell.length_c   1.000
_cell.angle_alpha   90.00
_cell.angle_beta   90.00
_cell.angle_gamma   90.00
#
_symmetry.space_group_name_H-M   'P 1'
#
loop_
_entity.id
_entity.type
_entity.pdbx_description
1 polymer ?
#
loop_
_entity_poly.entity_id
_entity_poly.type
_entity_poly.pdbx_seq_one_letter_code
_entity_poly.pdbx_strand_id
1 'polypeptide(L)'
;MKLYVSHLCPECPPVLELIKEKGLNIPVVNITGSMPELKEFLHLRDTRPEFDSRRAGGYVGVPGLVTDEDTILFDEDLKKYLEAK
;
A
#
# COMPACT_ATOMS: atom_id res chain seq x y z
N MET A 1 3.51 -5.71 9.01
CA MET A 1 2.43 -5.11 8.21
C MET A 1 2.61 -3.58 8.06
N LYS A 2 2.56 -3.03 6.84
CA LYS A 2 2.67 -1.57 6.53
C LYS A 2 1.80 -1.23 5.31
N LEU A 3 1.09 -0.09 5.35
CA LEU A 3 0.31 0.41 4.21
C LEU A 3 1.07 1.54 3.51
N TYR A 4 1.30 1.41 2.21
CA TYR A 4 1.87 2.46 1.37
C TYR A 4 0.76 3.18 0.59
N VAL A 5 0.70 4.49 0.76
CA VAL A 5 -0.29 5.38 0.12
C VAL A 5 0.36 6.61 -0.48
N SER A 6 -0.40 7.35 -1.28
CA SER A 6 -0.03 8.68 -1.76
C SER A 6 -1.20 9.63 -1.56
N HIS A 7 -0.94 10.85 -1.09
CA HIS A 7 -1.97 11.89 -0.97
C HIS A 7 -2.46 12.40 -2.33
N LEU A 8 -1.69 12.13 -3.39
CA LEU A 8 -2.07 12.43 -4.77
C LEU A 8 -2.94 11.33 -5.41
N CYS A 9 -3.12 10.20 -4.71
CA CYS A 9 -3.92 9.09 -5.20
C CYS A 9 -5.37 9.22 -4.71
N PRO A 10 -6.36 9.34 -5.62
CA PRO A 10 -7.76 9.50 -5.25
C PRO A 10 -8.37 8.24 -4.61
N GLU A 11 -7.70 7.09 -4.72
CA GLU A 11 -8.18 5.80 -4.21
C GLU A 11 -7.64 5.44 -2.83
N CYS A 12 -6.69 6.23 -2.30
CA CYS A 12 -6.13 6.04 -0.96
C CYS A 12 -7.06 6.46 0.21
N PRO A 13 -7.87 7.54 0.12
CA PRO A 13 -8.77 7.95 1.21
C PRO A 13 -9.72 6.85 1.72
N PRO A 14 -10.47 6.11 0.86
CA PRO A 14 -11.38 5.08 1.36
C PRO A 14 -10.67 3.93 2.08
N VAL A 15 -9.42 3.62 1.71
CA VAL A 15 -8.62 2.59 2.40
C VAL A 15 -8.22 3.07 3.80
N LEU A 16 -7.83 4.34 3.93
CA LEU A 16 -7.48 4.95 5.22
C LEU A 16 -8.69 5.04 6.15
N GLU A 17 -9.85 5.38 5.61
CA GLU A 17 -11.11 5.39 6.35
C GLU A 17 -11.48 4.00 6.85
N LEU A 18 -11.36 2.97 6.01
CA LEU A 18 -11.64 1.59 6.39
C LEU A 18 -10.74 1.12 7.54
N ILE A 19 -9.44 1.42 7.48
CA ILE A 19 -8.48 1.11 8.57
C ILE A 19 -8.87 1.82 9.86
N LYS A 20 -9.28 3.09 9.76
CA LYS A 20 -9.67 3.90 10.91
C LYS A 20 -10.99 3.42 11.51
N GLU A 21 -11.97 3.06 10.69
CA GLU A 21 -13.26 2.51 11.11
C GLU A 21 -13.09 1.16 11.81
N LYS A 22 -12.23 0.29 11.27
CA LYS A 22 -11.87 -0.99 11.87
C LYS A 22 -10.99 -0.87 13.12
N GLY A 23 -10.45 0.31 13.41
CA GLY A 23 -9.52 0.52 14.52
C GLY A 23 -8.19 -0.24 14.36
N LEU A 24 -7.79 -0.53 13.12
CA LEU A 24 -6.55 -1.27 12.84
C LEU A 24 -5.36 -0.34 13.01
N ASN A 25 -4.42 -0.71 13.88
CA ASN A 25 -3.20 0.07 14.11
C ASN A 25 -2.14 -0.25 13.05
N ILE A 26 -2.46 0.02 11.77
CA ILE A 26 -1.55 -0.21 10.65
C ILE A 26 -0.70 1.04 10.42
N PRO A 27 0.65 0.96 10.47
CA PRO A 27 1.50 2.07 10.07
C PRO A 27 1.29 2.40 8.58
N VAL A 28 0.90 3.65 8.33
CA VAL A 28 0.69 4.21 7.00
C VAL A 28 1.94 5.01 6.61
N VAL A 29 2.50 4.68 5.45
CA VAL A 29 3.65 5.35 4.85
C VAL A 29 3.18 6.14 3.64
N ASN A 30 3.38 7.46 3.64
CA ASN A 30 3.02 8.29 2.50
C ASN A 30 4.25 8.43 1.58
N ILE A 31 4.22 7.76 0.43
CA ILE A 31 5.34 7.78 -0.51
C ILE A 31 5.57 9.16 -1.14
N THR A 32 4.61 10.09 -1.00
CA THR A 32 4.72 11.49 -1.43
C THR A 32 5.01 12.46 -0.29
N GLY A 33 5.12 11.96 0.94
CA GLY A 33 5.38 12.78 2.14
C GLY A 33 6.83 13.19 2.26
N SER A 34 7.75 12.23 2.12
CA SER A 34 9.18 12.46 2.33
C SER A 34 10.07 11.59 1.43
N MET A 35 11.28 12.06 1.13
CA MET A 35 12.31 11.29 0.40
C MET A 35 12.66 9.93 1.04
N PRO A 36 12.81 9.77 2.37
CA PRO A 36 13.07 8.45 2.97
C PRO A 36 11.91 7.47 2.76
N GLU A 37 10.66 7.91 2.90
CA GLU A 37 9.47 7.07 2.67
C GLU A 37 9.39 6.62 1.22
N LEU A 38 9.65 7.54 0.28
CA LEU A 38 9.73 7.22 -1.13
C LEU A 38 10.85 6.22 -1.43
N LYS A 39 12.04 6.40 -0.86
CA LYS A 39 13.17 5.47 -1.06
C LYS A 39 12.86 4.08 -0.52
N GLU A 40 12.22 3.98 0.66
CA GLU A 40 11.78 2.71 1.23
C GLU A 40 10.80 2.01 0.27
N PHE A 41 9.77 2.73 -0.20
CA PHE A 41 8.79 2.17 -1.13
C PHE A 41 9.40 1.78 -2.47
N LEU A 42 10.27 2.61 -3.04
CA LEU A 42 10.95 2.29 -4.30
C LEU A 42 11.80 1.04 -4.16
N HIS A 43 12.52 0.88 -3.05
CA HIS A 43 13.29 -0.33 -2.80
C HIS A 43 12.38 -1.58 -2.75
N LEU A 44 11.26 -1.50 -2.04
CA LEU A 44 10.26 -2.57 -2.00
C LEU A 44 9.70 -2.86 -3.41
N ARG A 45 9.24 -1.82 -4.11
CA ARG A 45 8.65 -1.93 -5.45
C ARG A 45 9.61 -2.51 -6.49
N ASP A 46 10.89 -2.15 -6.41
CA ASP A 46 11.89 -2.61 -7.38
C ASP A 46 12.44 -4.00 -7.09
N THR A 47 12.31 -4.51 -5.85
CA THR A 47 12.82 -5.83 -5.44
C THR A 47 11.77 -6.93 -5.42
N ARG A 48 10.48 -6.58 -5.31
CA ARG A 48 9.40 -7.54 -5.09
C ARG A 48 8.68 -7.92 -6.39
N PRO A 49 8.56 -9.22 -6.71
CA PRO A 49 7.91 -9.68 -7.94
C PRO A 49 6.42 -9.32 -8.01
N GLU A 50 5.74 -9.12 -6.87
CA GLU A 50 4.34 -8.69 -6.82
C GLU A 50 4.09 -7.32 -7.51
N PHE A 51 5.14 -6.51 -7.67
CA PHE A 51 5.06 -5.24 -8.41
C PHE A 51 5.46 -5.36 -9.88
N ASP A 52 5.98 -6.48 -10.35
CA ASP A 52 6.51 -6.62 -11.71
C ASP A 52 5.43 -6.32 -12.76
N SER A 53 4.26 -6.94 -12.62
CA SER A 53 3.09 -6.69 -13.47
C SER A 53 2.61 -5.23 -13.44
N ARG A 54 2.68 -4.58 -12.28
CA ARG A 54 2.27 -3.16 -12.13
C ARG A 54 3.28 -2.23 -12.78
N ARG A 55 4.57 -2.49 -12.57
CA ARG A 55 5.66 -1.74 -13.20
C ARG A 55 5.60 -1.87 -14.72
N ALA A 56 5.37 -3.07 -15.23
CA ALA A 56 5.18 -3.32 -16.66
C ALA A 56 3.99 -2.53 -17.24
N GLY A 57 2.93 -2.37 -16.46
CA GLY A 57 1.77 -1.54 -16.81
C GLY A 57 1.93 -0.03 -16.58
N GLY A 58 3.08 0.44 -16.08
CA GLY A 58 3.32 1.86 -15.79
C GLY A 58 2.67 2.37 -14.48
N TYR A 59 2.19 1.46 -13.63
CA TYR A 59 1.56 1.78 -12.36
C TYR A 59 2.59 1.88 -11.23
N VAL A 60 2.30 2.76 -10.26
CA VAL A 60 3.13 2.94 -9.06
C VAL A 60 2.96 1.78 -8.08
N GLY A 61 1.75 1.23 -7.97
CA GLY A 61 1.41 0.18 -7.01
C GLY A 61 0.97 0.68 -5.64
N VAL A 62 0.26 1.81 -5.58
CA VAL A 62 -0.42 2.31 -4.38
C VAL A 62 -1.92 2.46 -4.66
N PRO A 63 -2.81 2.21 -3.68
CA PRO A 63 -2.53 1.74 -2.32
C PRO A 63 -2.04 0.27 -2.28
N GLY A 64 -1.02 0.00 -1.46
CA GLY A 64 -0.42 -1.33 -1.32
C GLY A 64 -0.15 -1.67 0.14
N LEU A 65 -0.64 -2.80 0.62
CA LEU A 65 -0.46 -3.27 1.99
C LEU A 65 0.49 -4.45 2.02
N VAL A 66 1.59 -4.30 2.73
CA VAL A 66 2.45 -5.42 3.12
C VAL A 66 1.83 -6.05 4.36
N THR A 67 1.43 -7.32 4.30
CA THR A 67 0.84 -8.06 5.42
C THR A 67 1.91 -8.46 6.45
N ASP A 68 1.53 -9.28 7.45
CA ASP A 68 2.50 -9.87 8.39
C ASP A 68 3.24 -11.06 7.77
N GLU A 69 2.58 -11.77 6.85
CA GLU A 69 3.12 -12.89 6.07
C GLU A 69 4.00 -12.41 4.89
N ASP A 70 4.51 -11.18 4.97
CA ASP A 70 5.38 -10.58 3.95
C ASP A 70 4.78 -10.65 2.54
N THR A 71 3.46 -10.56 2.40
CA THR A 71 2.75 -10.58 1.12
C THR A 71 2.20 -9.19 0.83
N ILE A 72 2.18 -8.79 -0.45
CA ILE A 72 1.72 -7.47 -0.84
C ILE A 72 0.36 -7.54 -1.50
N LEU A 73 -0.62 -6.90 -0.85
CA LEU A 73 -2.00 -6.84 -1.28
C LEU A 73 -2.32 -5.47 -1.88
N PHE A 74 -3.18 -5.49 -2.89
CA PHE A 74 -3.54 -4.32 -3.67
C PHE A 74 -5.02 -4.38 -4.08
N ASP A 75 -5.57 -3.27 -4.55
CA ASP A 75 -6.88 -3.20 -5.21
C ASP A 75 -8.00 -3.89 -4.38
N GLU A 76 -8.67 -4.91 -4.94
CA GLU A 76 -9.71 -5.68 -4.25
C GLU A 76 -9.18 -6.57 -3.13
N ASP A 77 -7.97 -7.14 -3.29
CA ASP A 77 -7.42 -8.09 -2.32
C ASP A 77 -7.09 -7.36 -1.00
N LEU A 78 -6.57 -6.14 -1.13
CA LEU A 78 -6.40 -5.18 -0.05
C LEU A 78 -7.72 -4.95 0.70
N LYS A 79 -8.80 -4.63 -0.03
CA LYS A 79 -10.11 -4.33 0.56
C LYS A 79 -10.65 -5.55 1.31
N LYS A 80 -10.65 -6.73 0.67
CA LYS A 80 -11.09 -7.99 1.28
C LYS A 80 -10.31 -8.32 2.55
N TYR A 81 -9.00 -8.13 2.54
CA TYR A 81 -8.16 -8.38 3.71
C TYR A 81 -8.49 -7.43 4.87
N LEU A 82 -8.70 -6.15 4.58
CA LEU A 82 -9.10 -5.17 5.59
C LEU A 82 -10.53 -5.39 6.11
N GLU A 83 -11.44 -5.86 5.25
CA GLU A 83 -12.81 -6.21 5.62
C GLU A 83 -12.90 -7.48 6.47
N ALA A 84 -11.99 -8.43 6.27
CA ALA A 84 -11.91 -9.69 7.02
C ALA A 84 -11.24 -9.55 8.40
N LYS A 85 -10.53 -8.44 8.65
CA LYS A 85 -9.92 -8.08 9.94
C LYS A 85 -10.89 -7.35 10.85
#